data_AF-A0AAU4ZK71-F1
#
_entry.id   AF-A0AAU4ZK71-F1
#
_cell.length_a   1.000
_cell.length_b   1.000
_cell.length_c   1.000
_cell.angle_alpha   90.00
_cell.angle_beta   90.00
_cell.angle_gamma   90.00
#
_symmetry.space_group_name_H-M   'P 1'
#
loop_
_entity.id
_entity.type
_entity.pdbx_description
1 polymer ?
#
loop_
_entity_poly.entity_id
_entity_poly.type
_entity_poly.pdbx_seq_one_letter_code
_entity_poly.pdbx_strand_id
1 'polypeptide(L)' 'MAFFGLIGNDQKLATQEYSGRESASDKAARKRREAHHRNARSADRQGQAWEASERARQDRGGWWRTR' A
#
# COMPACT_ATOMS: atom_id res chain seq x y z
N MET A 1 -41.59 -30.68 -12.85
CA MET A 1 -41.17 -29.28 -13.13
C MET A 1 -39.75 -29.12 -12.65
N ALA A 2 -38.79 -29.11 -13.58
CA ALA A 2 -37.37 -29.24 -13.28
C ALA A 2 -36.76 -27.91 -12.80
N PHE A 3 -36.37 -27.84 -11.53
CA PHE A 3 -35.64 -26.73 -10.91
C PHE A 3 -34.14 -26.68 -11.28
N PHE A 4 -33.71 -27.46 -12.27
CA PHE A 4 -32.30 -27.66 -12.63
C PHE A 4 -31.74 -26.61 -13.60
N GLY A 5 -32.57 -25.71 -14.16
CA GLY A 5 -32.14 -24.69 -15.12
C GLY A 5 -31.57 -23.40 -14.51
N LEU A 6 -31.80 -23.15 -13.22
CA LEU A 6 -31.38 -21.91 -12.55
C LEU A 6 -29.96 -21.99 -11.95
N ILE A 7 -29.53 -23.17 -11.51
CA ILE A 7 -28.28 -23.33 -10.74
C ILE A 7 -27.02 -23.20 -11.63
N GLY A 8 -27.11 -23.54 -12.92
CA GLY A 8 -25.97 -23.45 -13.85
C GLY A 8 -25.90 -22.17 -14.68
N ASN A 9 -27.00 -21.42 -14.80
CA ASN A 9 -27.04 -20.22 -15.63
C ASN A 9 -26.42 -19.01 -14.92
N ASP A 10 -26.62 -18.91 -13.60
CA ASP A 10 -26.09 -17.83 -12.78
C ASP A 10 -24.55 -17.81 -12.76
N GLN A 11 -23.92 -18.99 -12.69
CA GLN A 11 -22.47 -19.10 -12.70
C GLN A 11 -21.87 -18.73 -14.08
N LYS A 12 -22.57 -19.05 -15.18
CA LYS A 12 -22.16 -18.65 -16.55
C LYS A 12 -22.36 -17.16 -16.79
N LEU A 13 -23.44 -16.57 -16.28
CA LEU A 13 -23.69 -15.13 -16.31
C LEU A 13 -22.66 -14.36 -15.48
N ALA A 14 -22.41 -14.81 -14.26
CA ALA A 14 -21.38 -14.22 -13.40
C ALA A 14 -19.98 -14.33 -14.04
N THR A 15 -19.67 -15.46 -14.67
CA THR A 15 -18.39 -15.61 -15.38
C THR A 15 -18.32 -14.67 -16.58
N GLN A 16 -19.36 -14.53 -17.41
CA GLN A 16 -19.32 -13.57 -18.53
C GLN A 16 -19.25 -12.12 -18.06
N GLU A 17 -20.07 -11.73 -17.09
CA GLU A 17 -20.24 -10.34 -16.67
C GLU A 17 -19.12 -9.80 -15.78
N TYR A 18 -18.46 -10.69 -15.03
CA TYR A 18 -17.29 -10.35 -14.22
C TYR A 18 -15.97 -10.83 -14.82
N SER A 19 -15.96 -11.57 -15.96
CA SER A 19 -14.71 -11.88 -16.66
C SER A 19 -13.99 -10.59 -17.04
N GLY A 20 -12.75 -10.46 -16.59
CA GLY A 20 -11.91 -9.29 -16.84
C GLY A 20 -12.08 -8.12 -15.86
N ARG A 21 -12.98 -8.19 -14.86
CA ARG A 21 -13.06 -7.19 -13.78
C ARG A 21 -12.19 -7.61 -12.59
N GLU A 22 -11.37 -6.69 -12.08
CA GLU A 22 -10.60 -6.90 -10.84
C GLU A 22 -11.57 -7.18 -9.69
N SER A 23 -11.47 -8.35 -9.06
CA SER A 23 -12.32 -8.70 -7.92
C SER A 23 -12.13 -7.68 -6.80
N ALA A 24 -13.17 -7.44 -5.99
CA ALA A 24 -13.08 -6.56 -4.83
C ALA A 24 -11.92 -6.99 -3.90
N SER A 25 -11.68 -8.29 -3.79
CA SER A 25 -10.57 -8.88 -3.04
C SER A 25 -9.21 -8.56 -3.65
N ASP A 26 -9.07 -8.63 -4.98
CA ASP A 26 -7.83 -8.30 -5.69
C ASP A 26 -7.51 -6.81 -5.57
N LYS A 27 -8.53 -5.96 -5.72
CA LYS A 27 -8.43 -4.51 -5.52
C LYS A 27 -8.01 -4.16 -4.09
N ALA A 28 -8.56 -4.85 -3.08
CA ALA A 28 -8.15 -4.68 -1.69
C ALA A 28 -6.71 -5.15 -1.46
N ALA A 29 -6.31 -6.29 -2.02
CA ALA A 29 -4.94 -6.80 -1.93
C ALA A 29 -3.92 -5.85 -2.59
N ARG A 30 -4.25 -5.27 -3.75
CA ARG A 30 -3.43 -4.25 -4.39
C ARG A 30 -3.30 -3.00 -3.52
N LYS A 31 -4.41 -2.49 -2.99
CA LYS A 31 -4.42 -1.31 -2.12
C LYS A 31 -3.57 -1.53 -0.84
N ARG A 32 -3.61 -2.73 -0.26
CA ARG A 32 -2.74 -3.10 0.89
C ARG A 32 -1.26 -3.04 0.53
N ARG A 33 -0.87 -3.58 -0.63
CA ARG A 33 0.52 -3.52 -1.11
C ARG A 33 0.99 -2.08 -1.36
N GLU A 34 0.16 -1.26 -2.00
CA GLU A 34 0.45 0.15 -2.23
C GLU A 34 0.60 0.94 -0.91
N ALA A 35 -0.29 0.70 0.06
CA ALA A 35 -0.23 1.35 1.37
C ALA A 35 1.06 0.98 2.12
N HIS A 36 1.45 -0.29 2.11
CA HIS A 36 2.72 -0.74 2.69
C HIS A 36 3.91 -0.01 2.07
N HIS A 37 3.93 0.11 0.74
CA HIS A 37 5.00 0.79 0.02
C HIS A 37 5.07 2.30 0.31
N ARG A 38 3.92 2.96 0.55
CA ARG A 38 3.87 4.37 0.98
C ARG A 38 4.41 4.55 2.38
N ASN A 39 4.04 3.65 3.30
CA ASN A 39 4.51 3.70 4.69
C ASN A 39 6.03 3.52 4.77
N ALA A 40 6.60 2.58 4.01
CA ALA A 40 8.05 2.39 3.93
C ALA A 40 8.79 3.67 3.46
N ARG A 41 8.30 4.32 2.40
CA ARG A 41 8.87 5.59 1.91
C ARG A 41 8.72 6.73 2.91
N SER A 42 7.61 6.78 3.66
CA SER A 42 7.41 7.78 4.70
C SER A 42 8.40 7.58 5.85
N ALA A 43 8.58 6.34 6.30
CA ALA A 43 9.53 6.00 7.35
C ALA A 43 10.98 6.35 6.95
N ASP A 44 11.37 6.04 5.71
CA ASP A 44 12.69 6.38 5.17
C ASP A 44 12.95 7.90 5.17
N ARG A 45 11.97 8.70 4.73
CA ARG A 45 12.06 10.18 4.78
C ARG A 45 12.15 10.71 6.22
N GLN A 46 11.44 10.10 7.16
CA GLN A 46 11.51 10.49 8.57
C GLN A 46 12.89 10.18 9.16
N GLY A 47 13.48 9.03 8.81
CA GLY A 47 14.85 8.68 9.20
C GLY A 47 15.87 9.69 8.68
N GLN A 48 15.80 10.02 7.38
CA GLN A 48 16.67 11.03 6.77
C GLN A 48 16.53 12.41 7.42
N ALA A 49 15.30 12.83 7.73
CA ALA A 49 15.05 14.10 8.41
C ALA A 49 15.62 14.12 9.83
N TRP A 50 15.51 13.00 10.55
CA TRP A 50 16.11 12.84 11.88
C TRP A 50 17.65 12.93 11.80
N GLU A 51 18.27 12.21 10.86
CA GLU A 51 19.72 12.27 10.66
C GLU A 51 20.21 13.68 10.33
N ALA A 52 19.50 14.39 9.44
CA ALA A 52 19.85 15.76 9.07
C ALA A 52 19.75 16.72 10.28
N SER A 53 18.72 16.56 11.11
CA SER A 53 18.56 17.31 12.36
C SER A 53 19.70 17.04 13.33
N GLU A 54 20.11 15.78 13.47
CA GLU A 54 21.17 15.38 14.38
C GLU A 54 22.55 15.87 13.93
N ARG A 55 22.85 15.80 12.62
CA ARG A 55 24.05 16.45 12.05
C ARG A 55 24.07 17.95 12.34
N ALA A 56 22.96 18.64 12.08
CA ALA A 56 22.88 20.08 12.35
C ALA A 56 23.09 20.43 13.83
N ARG A 57 22.68 19.56 14.76
CA ARG A 57 22.96 19.74 16.21
C ARG A 57 24.44 19.55 16.52
N GLN A 58 25.07 18.52 15.97
CA GLN A 58 26.49 18.25 16.16
C GLN A 58 27.36 19.37 15.58
N ASP A 59 27.04 19.85 14.37
CA ASP A 59 27.73 20.97 13.73
C ASP A 59 27.67 22.24 14.59
N ARG A 60 26.50 22.54 15.17
CA ARG A 60 26.33 23.67 16.07
C ARG A 60 27.08 23.49 17.39
N GLY A 61 27.11 22.27 17.95
CA GLY A 61 27.82 21.96 19.19
C GLY A 61 29.34 21.97 19.06
N GLY A 62 29.87 21.62 17.88
CA GLY A 62 31.30 21.67 17.57
C GLY A 62 31.85 23.10 17.53
N TRP A 63 31.05 24.06 17.06
CA TRP A 63 31.45 25.47 16.99
C TRP A 63 31.77 26.07 18.37
N TRP A 64 31.00 25.71 19.40
CA TRP A 64 31.22 26.20 20.78
C TRP A 64 32.37 25.51 21.51
N ARG A 65 32.78 24.30 21.09
CA ARG A 65 33.88 23.54 21.71
C ARG A 65 35.27 23.88 21.17
N THR A 66 35.34 24.62 20.06
CA THR A 66 36.60 24.93 19.37
C THR A 66 37.07 26.37 19.64
N ARG A 67 36.50 27.06 20.64
CA ARG A 67 36.85 28.45 21.00
C ARG A 67 37.48 28.53 22.37
#